data_AF-A0A2D6NV48-F1
#
_entry.id   AF-A0A2D6NV48-F1
#
_cell.length_a   1.000
_cell.length_b   1.000
_cell.length_c   1.000
_cell.angle_alpha   90.00
_cell.angle_beta   90.00
_cell.angle_gamma   90.00
#
_symmetry.space_group_name_H-M   'P 1'
#
loop_
_entity.id
_entity.type
_entity.pdbx_description
1 polymer ?
#
loop_
_entity_poly.entity_id
_entity_poly.type
_entity_poly.pdbx_seq_one_letter_code
_entity_poly.pdbx_strand_id
1 'polypeptide(L)'
;MIKYTDAHIRNLIGAYLSPTHRENAQDLADSCHYSVIENYMPDCPGWCGDILTVIYGFAECYEVFLIKDNNLVKIDSEIEIVKNL
;
A
#
# COMPACT_ATOMS: atom_id res chain seq x y z
N MET A 1 -15.86 9.40 8.11
CA MET A 1 -15.21 9.16 9.41
C MET A 1 -13.84 8.62 9.05
N ILE A 2 -12.78 9.42 9.21
CA ILE A 2 -11.45 8.99 8.75
C ILE A 2 -10.97 7.90 9.70
N LYS A 3 -10.85 6.66 9.21
CA LYS A 3 -10.48 5.48 10.02
C LYS A 3 -9.00 5.45 10.40
N TYR A 4 -8.14 6.05 9.57
CA TYR A 4 -6.69 5.97 9.70
C TYR A 4 -6.10 7.32 10.07
N THR A 5 -5.33 7.36 11.16
CA THR A 5 -4.45 8.50 11.44
C THR A 5 -3.18 8.39 10.60
N ASP A 6 -2.49 9.51 10.36
CA ASP A 6 -1.19 9.49 9.66
C ASP A 6 -0.20 8.55 10.37
N ALA A 7 -0.12 8.64 11.69
CA ALA A 7 0.69 7.73 12.50
C ALA A 7 0.34 6.25 12.29
N HIS A 8 -0.95 5.90 12.14
CA HIS A 8 -1.35 4.53 11.87
C HIS A 8 -0.83 4.06 10.50
N ILE A 9 -0.99 4.86 9.44
CA ILE A 9 -0.50 4.50 8.11
C ILE A 9 1.02 4.36 8.10
N ARG A 10 1.74 5.30 8.73
CA ARG A 10 3.20 5.28 8.82
C ARG A 10 3.70 4.02 9.53
N ASN A 11 3.03 3.60 10.60
CA ASN A 11 3.35 2.37 11.31
C ASN A 11 3.11 1.12 10.45
N LEU A 12 2.03 1.10 9.65
CA LEU A 12 1.76 -0.02 8.73
C LEU A 12 2.84 -0.14 7.64
N ILE A 13 3.24 1.00 7.04
CA ILE A 13 4.30 1.04 6.03
C ILE A 13 5.65 0.65 6.65
N GLY A 14 6.00 1.20 7.81
CA GLY A 14 7.24 0.87 8.52
C GLY A 14 7.32 -0.61 8.90
N ALA A 15 6.22 -1.20 9.38
CA ALA A 15 6.15 -2.62 9.68
C ALA A 15 6.37 -3.50 8.44
N TYR A 16 5.80 -3.11 7.30
CA TYR A 16 6.02 -3.80 6.02
C TYR A 16 7.46 -3.70 5.53
N LEU A 17 8.11 -2.53 5.68
CA LEU A 17 9.48 -2.30 5.23
C LEU A 17 10.55 -2.90 6.15
N SER A 18 10.24 -3.13 7.43
CA SER A 18 11.17 -3.57 8.47
C SER A 18 11.99 -4.83 8.11
N PRO A 19 11.40 -5.89 7.51
CA PRO A 19 12.17 -7.08 7.12
C PRO A 19 13.25 -6.80 6.07
N THR A 20 13.00 -5.83 5.19
CA THR A 20 13.82 -5.54 4.01
C THR A 20 14.85 -4.43 4.26
N HIS A 21 14.46 -3.37 4.98
CA HIS A 21 15.28 -2.16 5.16
C HIS A 21 15.90 -2.02 6.55
N ARG A 22 15.52 -2.90 7.51
CA ARG A 22 16.00 -3.11 8.89
C ARG A 22 16.33 -1.89 9.76
N GLU A 23 17.17 -0.98 9.31
CA GLU A 23 17.66 0.19 10.06
C GLU A 23 16.94 1.49 9.68
N ASN A 24 16.35 1.60 8.48
CA ASN A 24 15.75 2.85 7.97
C ASN A 24 14.26 2.72 7.61
N ALA A 25 13.60 1.65 8.02
CA ALA A 25 12.22 1.37 7.62
C ALA A 25 11.23 2.47 8.06
N GLN A 26 11.42 3.02 9.26
CA GLN A 26 10.55 4.09 9.77
C GLN A 26 10.84 5.43 9.07
N ASP A 27 12.12 5.78 8.86
CA ASP A 27 12.48 7.01 8.15
C ASP A 27 11.96 7.01 6.69
N LEU A 28 11.97 5.84 6.04
CA LEU A 28 11.38 5.66 4.71
C LEU A 28 9.85 5.78 4.75
N ALA A 29 9.20 5.22 5.76
CA ALA A 29 7.76 5.37 5.96
C ALA A 29 7.39 6.84 6.23
N ASP A 30 8.21 7.59 6.97
CA ASP A 30 7.96 8.99 7.30
C ASP A 30 8.18 9.94 6.12
N SER A 31 9.03 9.56 5.17
CA SER A 31 9.33 10.35 3.97
C SER A 31 8.46 10.03 2.76
N CYS A 32 7.67 8.94 2.79
CA CYS A 32 6.82 8.58 1.66
C CYS A 32 5.56 9.46 1.56
N HIS A 33 5.06 9.57 0.33
CA HIS A 33 3.70 10.07 0.07
C HIS A 33 2.74 8.88 -0.03
N TYR A 34 1.52 9.04 0.46
CA TYR A 34 0.51 7.99 0.37
C TYR A 34 -0.89 8.54 0.14
N SER A 35 -1.78 7.69 -0.37
CA SER A 35 -3.21 7.94 -0.49
C SER A 35 -3.99 6.69 -0.10
N VAL A 36 -5.12 6.89 0.58
CA VAL A 36 -6.03 5.81 0.98
C VAL A 36 -7.34 5.95 0.21
N ILE A 37 -7.74 4.91 -0.51
CA ILE A 37 -9.06 4.78 -1.11
C ILE A 37 -9.89 3.88 -0.19
N GLU A 38 -10.81 4.50 0.54
CA GLU A 38 -11.68 3.79 1.49
C GLU A 38 -12.82 3.05 0.78
N ASN A 39 -13.19 1.87 1.31
CA ASN A 39 -14.30 1.05 0.84
C ASN A 39 -14.23 0.69 -0.65
N TYR A 40 -13.03 0.34 -1.14
CA TYR A 40 -12.86 -0.24 -2.46
C TYR A 40 -13.63 -1.57 -2.56
N MET A 41 -14.54 -1.65 -3.52
CA MET A 41 -15.40 -2.80 -3.78
C MET A 41 -15.27 -3.21 -5.24
N PRO A 42 -14.31 -4.09 -5.59
CA PRO A 42 -14.20 -4.63 -6.93
C PRO A 42 -15.24 -5.73 -7.18
N ASP A 43 -15.39 -6.14 -8.43
CA ASP A 43 -16.27 -7.25 -8.84
C ASP A 43 -15.85 -8.61 -8.22
N CYS A 44 -14.63 -8.70 -7.67
CA CYS A 44 -14.12 -9.87 -6.97
C CYS A 44 -14.21 -9.66 -5.44
N PRO A 45 -15.12 -10.35 -4.73
CA PRO A 45 -15.41 -10.10 -3.31
C PRO A 45 -14.20 -10.26 -2.37
N GLY A 46 -13.20 -11.05 -2.74
CA GLY A 46 -11.99 -11.27 -1.93
C GLY A 46 -11.07 -10.06 -1.81
N TRP A 47 -11.33 -9.02 -2.60
CA TRP A 47 -10.52 -7.80 -2.72
C TRP A 47 -11.25 -6.55 -2.22
N CYS A 48 -12.37 -6.73 -1.52
CA CYS A 48 -13.05 -5.65 -0.83
C CYS A 48 -12.23 -5.17 0.36
N GLY A 49 -12.05 -3.87 0.51
CA GLY A 49 -11.32 -3.28 1.63
C GLY A 49 -10.85 -1.85 1.35
N ASP A 50 -9.88 -1.37 2.10
CA ASP A 50 -9.27 -0.07 1.86
C ASP A 50 -7.96 -0.26 1.06
N ILE A 51 -7.75 0.53 0.01
CA ILE A 51 -6.54 0.48 -0.81
C ILE A 51 -5.59 1.59 -0.37
N LEU A 52 -4.32 1.22 -0.14
CA LEU A 52 -3.25 2.14 0.15
C LEU A 52 -2.29 2.19 -1.04
N THR A 53 -2.09 3.38 -1.60
CA THR A 53 -1.02 3.63 -2.58
C THR A 53 0.10 4.38 -1.89
N VAL A 54 1.34 3.89 -2.01
CA VAL A 54 2.54 4.48 -1.39
C VAL A 54 3.53 4.83 -2.49
N ILE A 55 4.12 6.03 -2.43
CA ILE A 55 5.12 6.51 -3.38
C ILE A 55 6.42 6.78 -2.62
N TYR A 56 7.49 6.09 -3.02
CA TYR A 56 8.82 6.26 -2.46
C TYR A 56 9.67 7.12 -3.39
N GLY A 57 9.92 8.38 -3.00
CA GLY A 57 10.79 9.30 -3.74
C GLY A 57 10.19 9.87 -5.04
N PHE A 58 9.83 9.02 -6.01
CA PHE A 58 9.31 9.43 -7.32
C PHE A 58 8.10 8.61 -7.76
N ALA A 59 7.19 9.24 -8.52
CA ALA A 59 5.87 8.70 -8.85
C ALA A 59 5.89 7.37 -9.63
N GLU A 60 6.98 7.07 -10.36
CA GLU A 60 7.13 5.80 -11.10
C GLU A 60 7.53 4.62 -10.18
N CYS A 61 7.89 4.89 -8.92
CA CYS A 61 8.13 3.89 -7.88
C CYS A 61 7.02 3.96 -6.82
N TYR A 62 5.83 3.49 -7.22
CA TYR A 62 4.70 3.32 -6.33
C TYR A 62 4.44 1.85 -6.04
N GLU A 63 3.95 1.58 -4.83
CA GLU A 63 3.42 0.29 -4.42
C GLU A 63 1.96 0.44 -4.04
N VAL A 64 1.15 -0.57 -4.35
CA VAL A 64 -0.28 -0.61 -4.02
C VAL A 64 -0.54 -1.78 -3.09
N PHE A 65 -1.31 -1.52 -2.03
CA PHE A 65 -1.64 -2.49 -1.00
C PHE A 65 -3.13 -2.52 -0.74
N LEU A 66 -3.64 -3.70 -0.41
CA LEU A 66 -4.92 -3.87 0.29
C LEU A 66 -4.64 -3.84 1.79
N ILE A 67 -5.34 -2.98 2.54
CA ILE A 67 -5.34 -3.00 4.00
C ILE A 67 -6.36 -4.05 4.45
N LYS A 68 -5.86 -5.14 5.06
CA LYS A 68 -6.68 -6.23 5.57
C LYS A 68 -6.22 -6.64 6.96
N ASP A 69 -7.14 -6.62 7.92
CA ASP A 69 -6.88 -7.04 9.31
C ASP A 69 -5.62 -6.37 9.92
N ASN A 70 -5.45 -5.05 9.72
CA ASN A 70 -4.26 -4.27 10.11
C ASN A 70 -2.93 -4.76 9.49
N ASN A 71 -2.98 -5.42 8.34
CA ASN A 71 -1.81 -5.82 7.56
C ASN A 71 -1.88 -5.24 6.15
N LEU A 72 -0.71 -4.99 5.56
CA LEU A 72 -0.58 -4.62 4.15
C LEU A 72 -0.39 -5.87 3.30
N VAL A 73 -1.32 -6.11 2.37
CA VAL A 73 -1.20 -7.16 1.35
C VAL A 73 -0.82 -6.48 0.05
N LYS A 74 0.39 -6.74 -0.45
CA LYS A 74 0.87 -6.15 -1.70
C LYS A 74 0.01 -6.64 -2.86
N ILE A 75 -0.48 -5.70 -3.67
CA ILE A 75 -1.16 -5.97 -4.92
C ILE A 75 -0.08 -5.94 -6.00
N ASP A 76 0.50 -7.10 -6.30
CA ASP A 76 1.48 -7.20 -7.38
C ASP A 76 0.79 -7.04 -8.73
N SER A 77 1.20 -6.01 -9.46
CA SER A 77 0.83 -5.81 -10.86
C SER A 77 1.64 -6.75 -11.75
N GLU A 78 1.52 -8.07 -11.60
CA GLU A 78 1.72 -8.95 -12.75
C GLU A 78 0.49 -8.82 -13.67
N ILE A 79 0.31 -7.63 -14.24
CA ILE A 79 -0.56 -7.48 -15.40
C ILE A 79 0.30 -7.90 -16.58
N GLU A 80 0.31 -9.20 -16.88
CA GLU A 80 0.61 -9.62 -18.26
C GLU A 80 -0.45 -8.96 -19.14
N ILE A 81 -0.08 -7.85 -19.79
CA ILE A 81 -0.87 -7.33 -20.89
C ILE A 81 -0.77 -8.39 -21.99
N VAL A 82 -1.70 -9.34 -22.00
CA VAL A 82 -1.92 -10.23 -23.13
C VAL A 82 -2.37 -9.35 -24.28
N LYS A 83 -1.40 -8.83 -25.04
CA LYS A 83 -1.65 -8.22 -26.35
C LYS A 83 -2.06 -9.35 -27.28
N ASN A 84 -3.33 -9.72 -27.25
CA ASN A 84 -3.94 -10.36 -28.41
C ASN A 84 -4.22 -9.24 -29.43
N LEU A 85 -3.31 -9.10 -30.38
CA LEU A 85 -3.58 -8.45 -31.67
C LEU A 85 -4.52 -9.33 -32.50
#